data_AF-A0A7W7FUW3-F1
#
_entry.id   AF-A0A7W7FUW3-F1
#
_cell.length_a   1.000
_cell.length_b   1.000
_cell.length_c   1.000
_cell.angle_alpha   90.00
_cell.angle_beta   90.00
_cell.angle_gamma   90.00
#
_symmetry.space_group_name_H-M   'P 1'
#
loop_
_entity.id
_entity.type
_entity.pdbx_description
1 polymer ?
#
loop_
_entity_poly.entity_id
_entity_poly.type
_entity_poly.pdbx_seq_one_letter_code
_entity_poly.pdbx_strand_id
1 'polypeptide(L)'
;MTKLSRFDRLQLSLLSSATSLVMAAPTAREEVDQFLMTVTSIRQVAPKVRRITFHANEFGHFVPTGPDEYFGLLMPQAGQQGVLLPAERMNVRAAIRRMPATARPELRWYTIRELRAADGEIDVDFVLHADAGPGSAWAAAAKPGYVVGFRTGGSCYQPPADARNQLLAADDTALPALAAILSTVDDDAVAGLRVLVEVPGAEYRVPLDERVEVTWLTRDGEPGAELVRTLRACDLPELDYAWVCGESGLATGVRRHLVKERGLDRRRVLFSGYWKVGAART
;
A
#
# COMPACT_ATOMS: atom_id res chain seq x y z
N MET A 1 -15.64 -7.60 -19.40
CA MET A 1 -14.50 -6.67 -19.52
C MET A 1 -14.97 -5.45 -20.28
N THR A 2 -14.95 -4.27 -19.69
CA THR A 2 -15.41 -3.03 -20.36
C THR A 2 -14.30 -2.01 -20.30
N LYS A 3 -13.66 -1.77 -21.44
CA LYS A 3 -12.53 -0.85 -21.61
C LYS A 3 -12.88 0.57 -21.16
N LEU A 4 -11.94 1.27 -20.54
CA LEU A 4 -12.06 2.71 -20.28
C LEU A 4 -12.37 3.49 -21.57
N SER A 5 -13.22 4.52 -21.49
CA SER A 5 -13.52 5.36 -22.65
C SER A 5 -12.26 6.11 -23.12
N ARG A 6 -12.25 6.61 -24.36
CA ARG A 6 -11.14 7.43 -24.88
C ARG A 6 -10.93 8.70 -24.04
N PHE A 7 -12.02 9.28 -23.54
CA PHE A 7 -11.99 10.49 -22.71
C PHE A 7 -11.39 10.21 -21.33
N ASP A 8 -11.75 9.08 -20.73
CA ASP A 8 -11.21 8.64 -19.43
C ASP A 8 -9.70 8.38 -19.50
N ARG A 9 -9.24 7.75 -20.59
CA ARG A 9 -7.81 7.52 -20.85
C ARG A 9 -7.01 8.82 -20.99
N LEU A 10 -7.59 9.82 -21.65
CA LEU A 10 -6.98 11.15 -21.79
C LEU A 10 -6.84 11.85 -20.43
N GLN A 11 -7.86 11.79 -19.56
CA GLN A 11 -7.78 12.39 -18.23
C GLN A 11 -6.76 11.70 -17.31
N LEU A 12 -6.70 10.36 -17.32
CA LEU A 12 -5.70 9.61 -16.55
C LEU A 12 -4.28 9.87 -17.04
N SER A 13 -4.08 9.92 -18.36
CA SER A 13 -2.79 10.26 -18.98
C SER A 13 -2.34 11.68 -18.59
N LEU A 14 -3.24 12.67 -18.60
CA LEU A 14 -2.93 14.05 -18.21
C LEU A 14 -2.59 14.17 -16.71
N LEU A 15 -3.34 13.47 -15.83
CA LEU A 15 -3.07 13.47 -14.38
C LEU A 15 -1.77 12.73 -14.02
N SER A 16 -1.49 11.61 -14.69
CA SER A 16 -0.23 10.87 -14.54
C SER A 16 0.95 11.71 -15.05
N SER A 17 0.83 12.34 -16.22
CA SER A 17 1.87 13.20 -16.81
C SER A 17 2.14 14.45 -15.96
N ALA A 18 1.12 15.05 -15.35
CA ALA A 18 1.30 16.18 -14.44
C ALA A 18 1.99 15.77 -13.13
N THR A 19 1.71 14.55 -12.65
CA THR A 19 2.29 14.01 -11.41
C THR A 19 3.74 13.58 -11.61
N SER A 20 4.07 12.96 -12.75
CA SER A 20 5.43 12.53 -13.10
C SER A 20 6.42 13.69 -13.29
N LEU A 21 5.91 14.90 -13.56
CA LEU A 21 6.71 16.14 -13.61
C LEU A 21 7.17 16.60 -12.20
N VAL A 22 6.53 16.12 -11.13
CA VAL A 22 6.72 16.64 -9.76
C VAL A 22 7.22 15.58 -8.77
N MET A 23 6.98 14.30 -9.06
CA MET A 23 7.40 13.15 -8.25
C MET A 23 7.46 11.86 -9.09
N ALA A 24 8.07 10.80 -8.56
CA ALA A 24 7.79 9.46 -9.07
C ALA A 24 6.29 9.19 -8.93
N ALA A 25 5.63 8.74 -10.00
CA ALA A 25 4.18 8.53 -10.03
C ALA A 25 3.86 7.04 -9.91
N PRO A 26 2.77 6.67 -9.22
CA PRO A 26 2.28 5.29 -9.24
C PRO A 26 1.95 4.82 -10.66
N THR A 27 2.11 3.53 -10.93
CA THR A 27 1.64 2.95 -12.18
C THR A 27 0.13 2.85 -12.19
N ALA A 28 -0.48 3.54 -13.16
CA ALA A 28 -1.91 3.45 -13.41
C ALA A 28 -2.21 2.25 -14.31
N ARG A 29 -3.22 1.46 -13.95
CA ARG A 29 -3.78 0.43 -14.84
C ARG A 29 -4.66 1.06 -15.91
N GLU A 30 -4.63 0.50 -17.12
CA GLU A 30 -5.55 0.88 -18.21
C GLU A 30 -6.97 0.38 -18.00
N GLU A 31 -7.16 -0.67 -17.20
CA GLU A 31 -8.47 -1.22 -16.87
C GLU A 31 -8.59 -1.36 -15.35
N VAL A 32 -9.75 -0.99 -14.81
CA VAL A 32 -10.03 -1.11 -13.37
C VAL A 32 -11.07 -2.19 -13.12
N ASP A 33 -10.55 -3.41 -12.96
CA ASP A 33 -11.36 -4.60 -12.73
C ASP A 33 -11.85 -4.69 -11.29
N GLN A 34 -12.92 -5.45 -11.13
CA GLN A 34 -13.50 -5.76 -9.84
C GLN A 34 -14.19 -7.12 -9.91
N PHE A 35 -14.03 -7.92 -8.87
CA PHE A 35 -14.61 -9.25 -8.74
C PHE A 35 -14.77 -9.59 -7.26
N LEU A 36 -15.51 -10.64 -6.95
CA LEU A 36 -15.66 -11.10 -5.58
C LEU A 36 -14.52 -12.04 -5.21
N MET A 37 -14.09 -11.98 -3.96
CA MET A 37 -13.12 -12.90 -3.40
C MET A 37 -13.57 -13.39 -2.04
N THR A 38 -13.14 -14.60 -1.68
CA THR A 38 -13.57 -15.28 -0.46
C THR A 38 -12.38 -15.45 0.48
N VAL A 39 -12.56 -15.13 1.76
CA VAL A 39 -11.57 -15.44 2.79
C VAL A 39 -11.42 -16.95 2.92
N THR A 40 -10.21 -17.48 2.73
CA THR A 40 -9.91 -18.91 2.87
C THR A 40 -9.16 -19.23 4.16
N SER A 41 -8.28 -18.34 4.59
CA SER A 41 -7.43 -18.53 5.78
C SER A 41 -7.15 -17.23 6.50
N ILE A 42 -6.89 -17.34 7.80
CA ILE A 42 -6.52 -16.22 8.67
C ILE A 42 -5.38 -16.68 9.59
N ARG A 43 -4.31 -15.88 9.63
CA ARG A 43 -3.14 -16.14 10.48
C ARG A 43 -2.70 -14.86 11.19
N GLN A 44 -2.41 -14.95 12.48
CA GLN A 44 -1.78 -13.85 13.21
C GLN A 44 -0.26 -13.90 12.96
N VAL A 45 0.31 -12.88 12.30
CA VAL A 45 1.74 -12.85 11.93
C VAL A 45 2.58 -12.01 12.89
N ALA A 46 1.95 -11.06 13.58
CA ALA A 46 2.45 -10.34 14.74
C ALA A 46 1.25 -9.98 15.63
N PRO A 47 1.39 -9.63 16.92
CA PRO A 47 0.22 -9.38 17.76
C PRO A 47 -0.72 -8.28 17.24
N LYS A 48 -0.20 -7.31 16.47
CA LYS A 48 -0.99 -6.26 15.80
C LYS A 48 -1.06 -6.38 14.28
N VAL A 49 -0.62 -7.51 13.70
CA VAL A 49 -0.71 -7.74 12.26
C VAL A 49 -1.32 -9.11 11.97
N ARG A 50 -2.40 -9.11 11.19
CA ARG A 50 -3.13 -10.31 10.81
C ARG A 50 -3.09 -10.49 9.30
N ARG A 51 -2.63 -11.65 8.85
CA ARG A 51 -2.70 -12.06 7.45
C ARG A 51 -4.06 -12.71 7.17
N ILE A 52 -4.72 -12.25 6.12
CA ILE A 52 -5.94 -12.85 5.60
C ILE A 52 -5.66 -13.27 4.16
N THR A 53 -5.90 -14.55 3.88
CA THR A 53 -5.80 -15.13 2.54
C THR A 53 -7.16 -15.06 1.87
N PHE A 54 -7.18 -14.60 0.63
CA PHE A 54 -8.37 -14.54 -0.21
C PHE A 54 -8.18 -15.40 -1.45
N HIS A 55 -9.25 -16.06 -1.88
CA HIS A 55 -9.29 -16.81 -3.13
C HIS A 55 -10.29 -16.20 -4.11
N ALA A 56 -9.90 -16.17 -5.39
CA ALA A 56 -10.76 -15.92 -6.56
C ALA A 56 -10.09 -16.50 -7.81
N ASN A 57 -10.86 -17.09 -8.71
CA ASN A 57 -10.32 -17.68 -9.95
C ASN A 57 -9.61 -16.63 -10.82
N GLU A 58 -10.07 -15.38 -10.76
CA GLU A 58 -9.52 -14.23 -11.45
C GLU A 58 -8.05 -13.96 -11.10
N PHE A 59 -7.59 -14.36 -9.91
CA PHE A 59 -6.18 -14.22 -9.52
C PHE A 59 -5.23 -15.08 -10.35
N GLY A 60 -5.72 -16.16 -10.98
CA GLY A 60 -4.92 -17.00 -11.87
C GLY A 60 -4.45 -16.28 -13.16
N HIS A 61 -5.06 -15.15 -13.49
CA HIS A 61 -4.69 -14.31 -14.62
C HIS A 61 -4.37 -12.87 -14.22
N PHE A 62 -4.35 -12.59 -12.91
CA PHE A 62 -4.05 -11.26 -12.41
C PHE A 62 -2.57 -10.97 -12.53
N VAL A 63 -2.22 -9.89 -13.23
CA VAL A 63 -0.83 -9.45 -13.39
C VAL A 63 -0.62 -8.19 -12.55
N PRO A 64 0.22 -8.24 -11.49
CA PRO A 64 0.64 -7.05 -10.74
C PRO A 64 1.40 -6.06 -11.62
N THR A 65 1.27 -4.78 -11.32
CA THR A 65 1.99 -3.67 -11.98
C THR A 65 3.35 -3.39 -11.32
N GLY A 66 3.58 -3.92 -10.12
CA GLY A 66 4.80 -3.78 -9.35
C GLY A 66 4.71 -4.48 -7.99
N PRO A 67 5.80 -4.50 -7.21
CA PRO A 67 5.89 -5.30 -5.98
C PRO A 67 4.93 -4.87 -4.87
N ASP A 68 4.67 -3.57 -4.74
CA ASP A 68 3.73 -3.01 -3.75
C ASP A 68 2.32 -2.84 -4.33
N GLU A 69 1.88 -3.77 -5.19
CA GLU A 69 0.53 -3.73 -5.77
C GLU A 69 -0.53 -3.63 -4.67
N TYR A 70 -1.39 -2.63 -4.77
CA TYR A 70 -2.49 -2.40 -3.86
C TYR A 70 -3.83 -2.56 -4.55
N PHE A 71 -4.87 -2.84 -3.77
CA PHE A 71 -6.23 -3.01 -4.25
C PHE A 71 -7.23 -2.37 -3.28
N GLY A 72 -8.41 -2.06 -3.78
CA GLY A 72 -9.55 -1.60 -2.98
C GLY A 72 -10.34 -2.79 -2.46
N LEU A 73 -10.33 -2.98 -1.14
CA LEU A 73 -11.19 -3.91 -0.44
C LEU A 73 -12.56 -3.26 -0.22
N LEU A 74 -13.59 -3.80 -0.88
CA LEU A 74 -14.98 -3.42 -0.70
C LEU A 74 -15.60 -4.34 0.35
N MET A 75 -15.76 -3.81 1.56
CA MET A 75 -16.32 -4.51 2.70
C MET A 75 -17.84 -4.31 2.70
N PRO A 76 -18.64 -5.38 2.58
CA PRO A 76 -20.10 -5.28 2.65
C PRO A 76 -20.56 -4.83 4.04
N GLN A 77 -21.79 -4.31 4.12
CA GLN A 77 -22.41 -3.99 5.41
C GLN A 77 -22.50 -5.24 6.29
N ALA A 78 -22.55 -5.04 7.61
CA ALA A 78 -22.67 -6.15 8.54
C ALA A 78 -23.87 -7.06 8.20
N GLY A 79 -23.61 -8.37 8.10
CA GLY A 79 -24.62 -9.37 7.73
C GLY A 79 -24.82 -9.56 6.22
N GLN A 80 -24.18 -8.77 5.36
CA GLN A 80 -24.19 -8.94 3.91
C GLN A 80 -22.94 -9.68 3.42
N GLN A 81 -23.02 -10.28 2.23
CA GLN A 81 -21.94 -11.01 1.57
C GLN A 81 -21.75 -10.46 0.17
N GLY A 82 -20.51 -10.11 -0.20
CA GLY A 82 -20.13 -9.69 -1.54
C GLY A 82 -20.72 -8.35 -1.97
N VAL A 83 -19.87 -7.43 -2.42
CA VAL A 83 -20.31 -6.13 -2.92
C VAL A 83 -19.34 -5.61 -3.97
N LEU A 84 -19.86 -5.18 -5.11
CA LEU A 84 -19.11 -4.54 -6.19
C LEU A 84 -19.69 -3.16 -6.46
N LEU A 85 -18.89 -2.28 -7.05
CA LEU A 85 -19.36 -0.95 -7.41
C LEU A 85 -20.09 -0.97 -8.76
N PRO A 86 -21.04 -0.03 -8.99
CA PRO A 86 -21.66 0.17 -10.29
C PRO A 86 -20.65 0.45 -11.42
N ALA A 87 -21.07 0.32 -12.67
CA ALA A 87 -20.20 0.41 -13.86
C ALA A 87 -19.52 1.77 -14.08
N GLU A 88 -20.02 2.86 -13.49
CA GLU A 88 -19.38 4.19 -13.51
C GLU A 88 -18.22 4.25 -12.50
N ARG A 89 -17.02 3.90 -12.96
CA ARG A 89 -15.92 3.40 -12.11
C ARG A 89 -14.80 4.39 -11.80
N MET A 90 -14.71 5.53 -12.49
CA MET A 90 -13.50 6.35 -12.42
C MET A 90 -13.34 7.08 -11.08
N ASN A 91 -14.44 7.55 -10.49
CA ASN A 91 -14.45 8.10 -9.13
C ASN A 91 -15.11 7.12 -8.16
N VAL A 92 -14.28 6.27 -7.55
CA VAL A 92 -14.70 5.22 -6.62
C VAL A 92 -15.60 5.75 -5.49
N ARG A 93 -15.28 6.93 -4.95
CA ARG A 93 -16.06 7.54 -3.87
C ARG A 93 -17.41 8.05 -4.35
N ALA A 94 -17.46 8.63 -5.54
CA ALA A 94 -18.73 9.07 -6.14
C ALA A 94 -19.64 7.88 -6.44
N ALA A 95 -19.07 6.77 -6.93
CA ALA A 95 -19.79 5.52 -7.16
C ALA A 95 -20.40 4.99 -5.85
N ILE A 96 -19.61 4.91 -4.78
CA ILE A 96 -20.07 4.49 -3.44
C ILE A 96 -21.19 5.40 -2.91
N ARG A 97 -21.05 6.72 -3.04
CA ARG A 97 -22.08 7.68 -2.55
C ARG A 97 -23.43 7.54 -3.27
N ARG A 98 -23.44 7.08 -4.53
CA ARG A 98 -24.67 6.86 -5.30
C ARG A 98 -25.37 5.56 -4.94
N MET A 99 -24.69 4.63 -4.27
CA MET A 99 -25.31 3.39 -3.80
C MET A 99 -26.31 3.70 -2.66
N PRO A 100 -27.42 2.93 -2.57
CA PRO A 100 -28.31 2.98 -1.41
C PRO A 100 -27.53 2.82 -0.11
N ALA A 101 -27.90 3.56 0.93
CA ALA A 101 -27.20 3.51 2.22
C ALA A 101 -27.11 2.08 2.79
N THR A 102 -28.14 1.27 2.55
CA THR A 102 -28.24 -0.14 2.98
C THR A 102 -27.33 -1.10 2.21
N ALA A 103 -26.77 -0.69 1.07
CA ALA A 103 -25.90 -1.51 0.22
C ALA A 103 -24.50 -0.89 0.05
N ARG A 104 -24.22 0.23 0.72
CA ARG A 104 -22.99 0.98 0.54
C ARG A 104 -21.82 0.25 1.22
N PRO A 105 -20.77 -0.15 0.48
CA PRO A 105 -19.62 -0.77 1.11
C PRO A 105 -18.76 0.25 1.84
N GLU A 106 -18.03 -0.21 2.84
CA GLU A 106 -16.81 0.46 3.27
C GLU A 106 -15.69 0.12 2.28
N LEU A 107 -14.84 1.10 1.96
CA LEU A 107 -13.69 0.91 1.06
C LEU A 107 -12.39 1.24 1.78
N ARG A 108 -11.42 0.32 1.75
CA ARG A 108 -10.05 0.60 2.17
C ARG A 108 -9.05 0.02 1.18
N TRP A 109 -7.89 0.68 1.07
CA TRP A 109 -6.81 0.26 0.20
C TRP A 109 -5.82 -0.58 0.99
N TYR A 110 -5.47 -1.75 0.46
CA TYR A 110 -4.52 -2.67 1.06
C TYR A 110 -3.52 -3.15 0.02
N THR A 111 -2.31 -3.47 0.46
CA THR A 111 -1.29 -4.10 -0.38
C THR A 111 -1.56 -5.60 -0.51
N ILE A 112 -1.44 -6.13 -1.71
CA ILE A 112 -1.27 -7.55 -1.97
C ILE A 112 0.13 -7.92 -1.46
N ARG A 113 0.19 -8.63 -0.33
CA ARG A 113 1.47 -9.06 0.26
C ARG A 113 2.13 -10.14 -0.58
N GLU A 114 1.32 -11.04 -1.14
CA GLU A 114 1.78 -12.15 -1.98
C GLU A 114 0.64 -12.56 -2.92
N LEU A 115 0.98 -12.89 -4.16
CA LEU A 115 0.07 -13.47 -5.15
C LEU A 115 0.54 -14.87 -5.49
N ARG A 116 -0.30 -15.87 -5.24
CA ARG A 116 -0.12 -17.26 -5.66
C ARG A 116 -1.09 -17.54 -6.80
N ALA A 117 -0.70 -17.15 -8.00
CA ALA A 117 -1.56 -17.23 -9.19
C ALA A 117 -2.01 -18.66 -9.51
N ALA A 118 -1.14 -19.66 -9.31
CA ALA A 118 -1.49 -21.07 -9.55
C ALA A 118 -2.64 -21.56 -8.67
N ASP A 119 -2.76 -21.01 -7.45
CA ASP A 119 -3.79 -21.35 -6.47
C ASP A 119 -4.99 -20.40 -6.52
N GLY A 120 -4.92 -19.33 -7.32
CA GLY A 120 -5.94 -18.29 -7.33
C GLY A 120 -6.02 -17.54 -5.99
N GLU A 121 -4.90 -17.35 -5.30
CA GLU A 121 -4.87 -16.76 -3.97
C GLU A 121 -4.04 -15.47 -3.87
N ILE A 122 -4.47 -14.59 -2.97
CA ILE A 122 -3.64 -13.49 -2.46
C ILE A 122 -3.57 -13.51 -0.94
N ASP A 123 -2.44 -13.10 -0.39
CA ASP A 123 -2.31 -12.74 1.01
C ASP A 123 -2.36 -11.23 1.21
N VAL A 124 -3.01 -10.81 2.29
CA VAL A 124 -3.10 -9.40 2.67
C VAL A 124 -2.85 -9.28 4.17
N ASP A 125 -1.88 -8.44 4.54
CA ASP A 125 -1.55 -8.16 5.93
C ASP A 125 -2.32 -6.92 6.40
N PHE A 126 -3.16 -7.10 7.43
CA PHE A 126 -3.95 -6.07 8.07
C PHE A 126 -3.31 -5.64 9.38
N VAL A 127 -2.98 -4.35 9.48
CA VAL A 127 -2.57 -3.75 10.75
C VAL A 127 -3.80 -3.45 11.61
N LEU A 128 -3.77 -3.95 12.83
CA LEU A 128 -4.88 -3.87 13.78
C LEU A 128 -4.63 -2.75 14.79
N HIS A 129 -5.32 -1.63 14.63
CA HIS A 129 -5.29 -0.51 15.58
C HIS A 129 -6.47 -0.57 16.57
N ALA A 130 -6.28 0.00 17.76
CA ALA A 130 -7.28 -0.01 18.83
C ALA A 130 -8.45 0.95 18.57
N ASP A 131 -8.19 2.07 17.89
CA ASP A 131 -9.15 3.07 17.39
C ASP A 131 -9.79 2.61 16.08
N ALA A 132 -10.31 1.37 16.08
CA ALA A 132 -10.64 0.57 14.91
C ALA A 132 -11.51 1.30 13.86
N GLY A 133 -10.85 1.91 12.87
CA GLY A 133 -11.49 2.26 11.61
C GLY A 133 -12.07 1.01 10.92
N PRO A 134 -12.97 1.18 9.93
CA PRO A 134 -13.76 0.07 9.39
C PRO A 134 -12.92 -1.08 8.83
N GLY A 135 -11.72 -0.80 8.30
CA GLY A 135 -10.79 -1.82 7.85
C GLY A 135 -10.21 -2.69 8.98
N SER A 136 -9.74 -2.07 10.07
CA SER A 136 -9.24 -2.79 11.26
C SER A 136 -10.37 -3.58 11.93
N ALA A 137 -11.55 -2.98 12.06
CA ALA A 137 -12.74 -3.62 12.62
C ALA A 137 -13.18 -4.83 11.79
N TRP A 138 -13.22 -4.70 10.46
CA TRP A 138 -13.55 -5.78 9.56
C TRP A 138 -12.52 -6.92 9.65
N ALA A 139 -11.22 -6.61 9.62
CA ALA A 139 -10.16 -7.61 9.70
C ALA A 139 -10.15 -8.36 11.04
N ALA A 140 -10.50 -7.67 12.13
CA ALA A 140 -10.67 -8.28 13.43
C ALA A 140 -11.83 -9.30 13.46
N ALA A 141 -12.91 -9.02 12.73
CA ALA A 141 -14.13 -9.82 12.68
C ALA A 141 -14.19 -10.85 11.53
N ALA A 142 -13.26 -10.79 10.57
CA ALA A 142 -13.22 -11.66 9.40
C ALA A 142 -13.14 -13.15 9.79
N LYS A 143 -13.76 -14.00 8.96
CA LYS A 143 -13.75 -15.46 9.11
C LYS A 143 -13.64 -16.12 7.73
N PRO A 144 -13.06 -17.33 7.63
CA PRO A 144 -13.17 -18.13 6.42
C PRO A 144 -14.62 -18.23 5.92
N GLY A 145 -14.80 -18.11 4.61
CA GLY A 145 -16.11 -18.05 3.95
C GLY A 145 -16.70 -16.65 3.79
N TYR A 146 -16.12 -15.60 4.40
CA TYR A 146 -16.57 -14.22 4.14
C TYR A 146 -16.26 -13.82 2.70
N VAL A 147 -17.24 -13.22 2.02
CA VAL A 147 -17.13 -12.76 0.64
C VAL A 147 -17.09 -11.23 0.61
N VAL A 148 -16.08 -10.69 -0.05
CA VAL A 148 -15.82 -9.26 -0.20
C VAL A 148 -15.57 -8.89 -1.66
N GLY A 149 -15.67 -7.60 -1.99
CA GLY A 149 -15.28 -7.13 -3.32
C GLY A 149 -13.79 -6.78 -3.37
N PHE A 150 -13.17 -7.20 -4.45
CA PHE A 150 -11.84 -6.76 -4.88
C PHE A 150 -12.00 -5.71 -5.97
N ARG A 151 -11.19 -4.66 -5.91
CA ARG A 151 -11.05 -3.66 -6.98
C ARG A 151 -9.58 -3.41 -7.25
N THR A 152 -9.13 -3.57 -8.48
CA THR A 152 -7.72 -3.37 -8.82
C THR A 152 -7.25 -1.95 -8.48
N GLY A 153 -6.05 -1.83 -7.91
CA GLY A 153 -5.36 -0.55 -7.74
C GLY A 153 -4.19 -0.43 -8.71
N GLY A 154 -3.00 -0.28 -8.17
CA GLY A 154 -1.75 -0.17 -8.92
C GLY A 154 -0.57 -0.42 -7.99
N SER A 155 0.61 0.06 -8.36
CA SER A 155 1.84 -0.04 -7.55
C SER A 155 2.56 1.31 -7.56
N CYS A 156 3.43 1.51 -6.60
CA CYS A 156 4.17 2.76 -6.45
C CYS A 156 5.68 2.55 -6.55
N TYR A 157 6.23 1.42 -6.10
CA TYR A 157 7.65 1.14 -6.12
C TYR A 157 8.17 0.89 -7.55
N GLN A 158 8.85 1.88 -8.10
CA GLN A 158 9.46 1.85 -9.43
C GLN A 158 10.81 2.55 -9.43
N PRO A 159 11.84 1.90 -8.86
CA PRO A 159 13.19 2.44 -8.92
C PRO A 159 13.63 2.54 -10.39
N PRO A 160 14.30 3.64 -10.79
CA PRO A 160 14.97 3.72 -12.07
C PRO A 160 16.04 2.61 -12.22
N ALA A 161 16.31 2.16 -13.45
CA ALA A 161 17.24 1.05 -13.71
C ALA A 161 18.70 1.36 -13.28
N ASP A 162 19.05 2.63 -13.17
CA ASP A 162 20.34 3.13 -12.69
C ASP A 162 20.41 3.27 -11.16
N ALA A 163 19.32 3.04 -10.42
CA ALA A 163 19.32 3.15 -8.97
C ALA A 163 20.18 2.06 -8.33
N ARG A 164 21.16 2.46 -7.52
CA ARG A 164 22.04 1.55 -6.77
C ARG A 164 21.82 1.75 -5.28
N ASN A 165 21.84 2.99 -4.81
CA ASN A 165 21.57 3.34 -3.42
C ASN A 165 20.11 3.76 -3.27
N GLN A 166 19.32 3.02 -2.49
CA GLN A 166 17.91 3.33 -2.28
C GLN A 166 17.56 3.44 -0.80
N LEU A 167 16.65 4.36 -0.49
CA LEU A 167 16.02 4.46 0.83
C LEU A 167 14.58 3.94 0.76
N LEU A 168 14.24 2.94 1.57
CA LEU A 168 12.86 2.51 1.80
C LEU A 168 12.46 2.89 3.23
N ALA A 169 11.54 3.83 3.35
CA ALA A 169 11.05 4.32 4.63
C ALA A 169 9.55 4.02 4.77
N ALA A 170 9.18 3.38 5.88
CA ALA A 170 7.82 2.91 6.12
C ALA A 170 7.35 3.22 7.55
N ASP A 171 6.03 3.23 7.76
CA ASP A 171 5.45 2.94 9.07
C ASP A 171 4.81 1.54 9.10
N ASP A 172 4.15 1.23 10.21
CA ASP A 172 3.44 -0.04 10.39
C ASP A 172 2.39 -0.31 9.29
N THR A 173 1.68 0.71 8.81
CA THR A 173 0.66 0.55 7.74
C THR A 173 1.26 0.28 6.36
N ALA A 174 2.52 0.68 6.15
CA ALA A 174 3.26 0.45 4.91
C ALA A 174 4.15 -0.81 4.96
N LEU A 175 4.24 -1.50 6.10
CA LEU A 175 4.97 -2.76 6.25
C LEU A 175 4.58 -3.84 5.22
N PRO A 176 3.30 -4.06 4.89
CA PRO A 176 2.92 -5.05 3.89
C PRO A 176 3.53 -4.76 2.50
N ALA A 177 3.51 -3.48 2.08
CA ALA A 177 4.13 -3.03 0.85
C ALA A 177 5.65 -3.16 0.89
N LEU A 178 6.29 -2.73 1.98
CA LEU A 178 7.72 -2.89 2.18
C LEU A 178 8.13 -4.37 2.09
N ALA A 179 7.43 -5.26 2.79
CA ALA A 179 7.71 -6.69 2.78
C ALA A 179 7.56 -7.31 1.38
N ALA A 180 6.58 -6.86 0.60
CA ALA A 180 6.41 -7.28 -0.78
C ALA A 180 7.55 -6.76 -1.68
N ILE A 181 7.96 -5.49 -1.53
CA ILE A 181 9.11 -4.92 -2.23
C ILE A 181 10.38 -5.73 -1.92
N LEU A 182 10.71 -5.92 -0.64
CA LEU A 182 11.93 -6.61 -0.22
C LEU A 182 12.02 -8.04 -0.77
N SER A 183 10.87 -8.73 -0.92
CA SER A 183 10.84 -10.08 -1.51
C SER A 183 11.19 -10.15 -2.99
N THR A 184 11.27 -9.01 -3.68
CA THR A 184 11.64 -8.90 -5.10
C THR A 184 13.05 -8.35 -5.32
N VAL A 185 13.75 -7.99 -4.25
CA VAL A 185 15.10 -7.43 -4.33
C VAL A 185 16.11 -8.57 -4.56
N ASP A 186 16.92 -8.41 -5.60
CA ASP A 186 18.04 -9.31 -5.91
C ASP A 186 19.21 -9.13 -4.93
N ASP A 187 20.00 -10.18 -4.71
CA ASP A 187 21.12 -10.18 -3.75
C ASP A 187 22.09 -9.00 -3.96
N ASP A 188 22.40 -8.67 -5.21
CA ASP A 188 23.33 -7.59 -5.56
C ASP A 188 22.79 -6.19 -5.17
N ALA A 189 21.47 -6.02 -5.12
CA ALA A 189 20.84 -4.75 -4.80
C ALA A 189 20.73 -4.51 -3.28
N VAL A 190 20.81 -5.57 -2.45
CA VAL A 190 20.66 -5.49 -1.00
C VAL A 190 21.66 -4.54 -0.35
N ALA A 191 22.92 -4.55 -0.80
CA ALA A 191 23.98 -3.71 -0.21
C ALA A 191 23.71 -2.21 -0.32
N GLY A 192 22.99 -1.81 -1.37
CA GLY A 192 22.59 -0.43 -1.63
C GLY A 192 21.27 -0.01 -0.95
N LEU A 193 20.57 -0.94 -0.28
CA LEU A 193 19.34 -0.61 0.42
C LEU A 193 19.61 -0.05 1.82
N ARG A 194 18.85 0.99 2.16
CA ARG A 194 18.69 1.48 3.53
C ARG A 194 17.21 1.42 3.87
N VAL A 195 16.87 0.66 4.91
CA VAL A 195 15.47 0.42 5.30
C VAL A 195 15.23 0.92 6.71
N LEU A 196 14.31 1.86 6.85
CA LEU A 196 13.90 2.41 8.15
C LEU A 196 12.39 2.23 8.31
N VAL A 197 11.98 1.67 9.44
CA VAL A 197 10.56 1.43 9.73
C VAL A 197 10.22 2.01 11.09
N GLU A 198 9.26 2.94 11.14
CA GLU A 198 8.74 3.50 12.38
C GLU A 198 7.40 2.86 12.77
N VAL A 199 7.37 2.12 13.88
CA VAL A 199 6.18 1.43 14.36
C VAL A 199 5.78 1.92 15.76
N PRO A 200 4.50 1.82 16.18
CA PRO A 200 4.09 2.19 17.54
C PRO A 200 4.77 1.35 18.63
N GLY A 201 5.11 0.10 18.30
CA GLY A 201 5.71 -0.82 19.26
C GLY A 201 6.16 -2.13 18.59
N ALA A 202 6.85 -2.98 19.35
CA ALA A 202 7.39 -4.24 18.85
C ALA A 202 6.30 -5.21 18.35
N GLU A 203 5.07 -5.06 18.84
CA GLU A 203 3.93 -5.89 18.49
C GLU A 203 3.42 -5.71 17.05
N TYR A 204 3.92 -4.70 16.33
CA TYR A 204 3.66 -4.46 14.91
C TYR A 204 4.71 -5.05 13.99
N ARG A 205 5.88 -5.45 14.52
CA ARG A 205 6.99 -5.93 13.72
C ARG A 205 6.65 -7.29 13.14
N VAL A 206 6.77 -7.42 11.82
CA VAL A 206 6.60 -8.67 11.08
C VAL A 206 7.96 -9.17 10.59
N PRO A 207 8.13 -10.48 10.34
CA PRO A 207 9.31 -10.98 9.64
C PRO A 207 9.46 -10.31 8.28
N LEU A 208 10.66 -9.80 8.01
CA LEU A 208 11.07 -9.23 6.72
C LEU A 208 12.22 -10.09 6.15
N ASP A 209 12.64 -9.79 4.93
CA ASP A 209 13.75 -10.48 4.28
C ASP A 209 15.03 -10.37 5.12
N GLU A 210 15.58 -11.51 5.55
CA GLU A 210 16.73 -11.59 6.44
C GLU A 210 18.04 -11.07 5.80
N ARG A 211 18.08 -10.98 4.46
CA ARG A 211 19.22 -10.39 3.74
C ARG A 211 19.33 -8.88 4.01
N VAL A 212 18.22 -8.24 4.37
CA VAL A 212 18.11 -6.79 4.47
C VAL A 212 18.17 -6.34 5.92
N GLU A 213 19.14 -5.48 6.24
CA GLU A 213 19.20 -4.83 7.54
C GLU A 213 18.10 -3.77 7.66
N VAL A 214 17.22 -3.93 8.67
CA VAL A 214 16.11 -3.02 8.92
C VAL A 214 16.34 -2.26 10.22
N THR A 215 16.41 -0.94 10.11
CA THR A 215 16.43 -0.05 11.27
C THR A 215 15.01 0.15 11.77
N TRP A 216 14.67 -0.54 12.87
CA TRP A 216 13.38 -0.40 13.53
C TRP A 216 13.38 0.75 14.52
N LEU A 217 12.43 1.67 14.35
CA LEU A 217 12.21 2.81 15.21
C LEU A 217 10.88 2.63 15.93
N THR A 218 10.86 2.96 17.22
CA THR A 218 9.62 2.99 18.00
C THR A 218 9.12 4.43 18.02
N ARG A 219 7.86 4.63 17.65
CA ARG A 219 7.22 5.95 17.63
C ARG A 219 7.15 6.51 19.05
N ASP A 220 7.75 7.68 19.24
CA ASP A 220 7.67 8.47 20.47
C ASP A 220 7.11 9.87 20.13
N GLY A 221 5.78 9.99 20.20
CA GLY A 221 5.03 11.19 19.81
C GLY A 221 4.46 11.13 18.39
N GLU A 222 4.67 12.20 17.62
CA GLU A 222 4.09 12.37 16.28
C GLU A 222 4.68 11.37 15.28
N PRO A 223 3.85 10.68 14.46
CA PRO A 223 4.35 9.78 13.42
C PRO A 223 5.37 10.43 12.49
N GLY A 224 6.48 9.74 12.27
CA GLY A 224 7.58 10.13 11.39
C GLY A 224 8.64 11.03 12.05
N ALA A 225 8.42 11.51 13.27
CA ALA A 225 9.38 12.38 13.96
C ALA A 225 10.70 11.65 14.23
N GLU A 226 10.64 10.41 14.71
CA GLU A 226 11.83 9.60 14.97
C GLU A 226 12.50 9.19 13.66
N LEU A 227 11.73 8.84 12.63
CA LEU A 227 12.28 8.50 11.32
C LEU A 227 13.07 9.67 10.70
N VAL A 228 12.51 10.89 10.71
CA VAL A 228 13.22 12.08 10.20
C VAL A 228 14.44 12.42 11.06
N ARG A 229 14.35 12.28 12.38
CA ARG A 229 15.49 12.50 13.29
C ARG A 229 16.64 11.53 12.98
N THR A 230 16.33 10.25 12.85
CA THR A 230 17.31 9.21 12.50
C THR A 230 17.95 9.50 11.14
N LEU A 231 17.16 9.80 10.10
CA LEU A 231 17.69 10.12 8.77
C LEU A 231 18.63 11.33 8.76
N ARG A 232 18.40 12.33 9.62
CA ARG A 232 19.30 13.49 9.76
C ARG A 232 20.62 13.13 10.45
N ALA A 233 20.58 12.22 11.41
CA ALA A 233 21.76 11.76 12.14
C ALA A 233 22.57 10.71 11.38
N CYS A 234 21.94 9.95 10.49
CA CYS A 234 22.60 8.96 9.65
C CYS A 234 23.52 9.63 8.62
N ASP A 235 24.70 9.05 8.47
CA ASP A 235 25.52 9.24 7.27
C ASP A 235 24.98 8.30 6.18
N LEU A 236 24.28 8.88 5.21
CA LEU A 236 23.69 8.15 4.09
C LEU A 236 24.55 8.38 2.85
N PRO A 237 24.77 7.36 2.01
CA PRO A 237 25.36 7.59 0.70
C PRO A 237 24.46 8.51 -0.12
N GLU A 238 25.00 9.04 -1.22
CA GLU A 238 24.15 9.69 -2.24
C GLU A 238 23.10 8.68 -2.72
N LEU A 239 21.84 9.01 -2.48
CA LEU A 239 20.70 8.17 -2.82
C LEU A 239 20.31 8.39 -4.27
N ASP A 240 20.03 7.31 -4.99
CA ASP A 240 19.53 7.36 -6.37
C ASP A 240 18.00 7.32 -6.41
N TYR A 241 17.37 6.75 -5.39
CA TYR A 241 15.92 6.59 -5.30
C TYR A 241 15.44 6.50 -3.84
N ALA A 242 14.24 6.97 -3.58
CA ALA A 242 13.59 6.78 -2.29
C ALA A 242 12.10 6.42 -2.46
N TRP A 243 11.66 5.44 -1.68
CA TRP A 243 10.26 5.07 -1.50
C TRP A 243 9.87 5.36 -0.05
N VAL A 244 8.84 6.17 0.15
CA VAL A 244 8.43 6.62 1.49
C VAL A 244 6.91 6.54 1.65
N CYS A 245 6.41 5.56 2.41
CA CYS A 245 4.97 5.38 2.59
C CYS A 245 4.59 5.21 4.06
N GLY A 246 3.38 5.63 4.41
CA GLY A 246 2.87 5.55 5.78
C GLY A 246 2.00 6.76 6.13
N GLU A 247 2.13 7.30 7.33
CA GLU A 247 1.44 8.51 7.73
C GLU A 247 1.81 9.71 6.83
N SER A 248 0.85 10.59 6.56
CA SER A 248 1.01 11.71 5.60
C SER A 248 2.08 12.74 6.01
N GLY A 249 2.13 13.09 7.29
CA GLY A 249 3.17 13.92 7.90
C GLY A 249 4.54 13.26 7.83
N LEU A 250 4.64 11.96 8.14
CA LEU A 250 5.87 11.16 7.94
C LEU A 250 6.35 11.23 6.50
N ALA A 251 5.51 10.85 5.54
CA ALA A 251 5.88 10.76 4.13
C ALA A 251 6.33 12.13 3.57
N THR A 252 5.60 13.20 3.91
CA THR A 252 5.95 14.56 3.49
C THR A 252 7.17 15.13 4.21
N GLY A 253 7.38 14.77 5.48
CA GLY A 253 8.53 15.18 6.29
C GLY A 253 9.84 14.60 5.76
N VAL A 254 9.86 13.28 5.53
CA VAL A 254 11.02 12.59 4.93
C VAL A 254 11.33 13.14 3.55
N ARG A 255 10.33 13.25 2.67
CA ARG A 255 10.55 13.84 1.34
C ARG A 255 11.18 15.22 1.41
N ARG A 256 10.70 16.07 2.33
CA ARG A 256 11.23 17.43 2.50
C ARG A 256 12.72 17.39 2.88
N HIS A 257 13.09 16.52 3.82
CA HIS A 257 14.50 16.33 4.20
C HIS A 257 15.34 15.86 3.00
N LEU A 258 14.91 14.82 2.29
CA LEU A 258 15.64 14.27 1.15
C LEU A 258 15.85 15.30 0.03
N VAL A 259 14.82 16.06 -0.33
CA VAL A 259 14.90 17.02 -1.44
C VAL A 259 15.62 18.31 -1.03
N LYS A 260 15.28 18.89 0.13
CA LYS A 260 15.78 20.22 0.51
C LYS A 260 17.12 20.19 1.23
N GLU A 261 17.39 19.15 2.01
CA GLU A 261 18.58 19.05 2.86
C GLU A 261 19.62 18.12 2.23
N ARG A 262 19.20 17.02 1.58
CA ARG A 262 20.11 16.06 0.91
C ARG A 262 20.25 16.28 -0.62
N GLY A 263 19.48 17.18 -1.21
CA GLY A 263 19.58 17.53 -2.64
C GLY A 263 19.07 16.46 -3.62
N LEU A 264 18.38 15.42 -3.15
CA LEU A 264 17.84 14.37 -4.01
C LEU A 264 16.80 14.96 -4.98
N ASP A 265 16.91 14.64 -6.27
CA ASP A 265 15.92 15.04 -7.26
C ASP A 265 14.53 14.55 -6.84
N ARG A 266 13.57 15.48 -6.72
CA ARG A 266 12.19 15.17 -6.36
C ARG A 266 11.52 14.10 -7.24
N ARG A 267 11.98 13.91 -8.48
CA ARG A 267 11.51 12.86 -9.40
C ARG A 267 12.02 11.47 -9.03
N ARG A 268 13.08 11.40 -8.23
CA ARG A 268 13.65 10.17 -7.65
C ARG A 268 13.05 9.83 -6.28
N VAL A 269 12.04 10.57 -5.82
CA VAL A 269 11.34 10.31 -4.56
C VAL A 269 9.88 9.97 -4.84
N LEU A 270 9.52 8.71 -4.60
CA LEU A 270 8.14 8.31 -4.42
C LEU A 270 7.77 8.49 -2.94
N PHE A 271 6.65 9.18 -2.69
CA PHE A 271 6.09 9.29 -1.35
C PHE A 271 4.57 9.19 -1.38
N SER A 272 3.98 8.50 -0.41
CA SER A 272 2.51 8.37 -0.32
C SER A 272 2.01 8.32 1.12
N GLY A 273 1.04 9.18 1.42
CA GLY A 273 0.29 9.13 2.67
C GLY A 273 -0.80 8.05 2.60
N TYR A 274 -0.62 6.96 3.32
CA TYR A 274 -1.57 5.85 3.48
C TYR A 274 -2.68 6.21 4.48
N TRP A 275 -2.36 7.01 5.48
CA TRP A 275 -3.31 7.54 6.46
C TRP A 275 -2.84 8.91 6.97
N LYS A 276 -3.65 9.54 7.82
CA LYS A 276 -3.35 10.85 8.42
C LYS A 276 -3.91 10.91 9.82
N VAL A 277 -3.10 11.36 10.78
CA VAL A 277 -3.53 11.56 12.17
C VAL A 277 -4.75 12.50 12.22
N GLY A 278 -5.75 12.13 13.01
CA GLY A 278 -6.96 12.93 13.21
C GLY A 278 -7.90 13.00 11.99
N ALA A 279 -7.62 12.26 10.92
CA ALA A 279 -8.47 12.23 9.72
C ALA A 279 -8.83 10.79 9.35
N ALA A 280 -10.09 10.42 9.59
CA ALA A 280 -10.63 9.23 8.96
C ALA A 280 -10.62 9.44 7.44
N ARG A 281 -9.96 8.55 6.68
CA ARG A 281 -10.13 8.50 5.23
C ARG A 281 -11.57 8.08 4.93
N THR A 282 -12.40 9.06 4.58
CA THR A 282 -13.72 8.85 3.98
C THR A 282 -13.61 8.42 2.52
#